data_AF-A0A517TJI3-F1
#
_entry.id   AF-A0A517TJI3-F1
#
_cell.length_a   1.000
_cell.length_b   1.000
_cell.length_c   1.000
_cell.angle_alpha   90.00
_cell.angle_beta   90.00
_cell.angle_gamma   90.00
#
_symmetry.space_group_name_H-M   'P 1'
#
loop_
_entity.id
_entity.type
_entity.pdbx_description
1 polymer ?
#
loop_
_entity_poly.entity_id
_entity_poly.type
_entity_poly.pdbx_seq_one_letter_code
_entity_poly.pdbx_strand_id
1 'polypeptide(L)'
;MSQLTDNLMTELDAAPGGASVVASDGGDRLTLGLSSAGPLAIAFTELRLETDRLAGAPVERVRAVAERLTERVTYLLEPLTPIEIDRDLAVVQLRSTTPQQDNESSAYYELLVKTGGSLSLRRYRKPRGVLREPIDATVTREVLGRLVGDFVAVSRPE
;
A
#
# COMPACT_ATOMS: atom_id res chain seq x y z
N MET A 1 10.78 -14.30 -4.68
CA MET A 1 10.38 -13.11 -3.89
C MET A 1 11.57 -12.16 -3.86
N SER A 2 11.37 -10.84 -3.65
CA SER A 2 12.51 -9.91 -3.56
C SER A 2 13.17 -10.01 -2.18
N GLN A 3 14.45 -9.67 -2.07
CA GLN A 3 15.17 -9.63 -0.80
C GLN A 3 14.44 -8.77 0.24
N LEU A 4 13.85 -7.64 -0.19
CA LEU A 4 13.03 -6.78 0.66
C LEU A 4 11.80 -7.50 1.25
N THR A 5 11.13 -8.34 0.45
CA THR A 5 10.00 -9.15 0.93
C THR A 5 10.46 -10.16 1.99
N ASP A 6 11.58 -10.85 1.74
CA ASP A 6 12.10 -11.86 2.66
C ASP A 6 12.57 -11.22 3.98
N ASN A 7 13.21 -10.05 3.91
CA ASN A 7 13.57 -9.25 5.08
C ASN A 7 12.32 -8.84 5.88
N LEU A 8 11.27 -8.34 5.23
CA LEU A 8 10.03 -7.98 5.91
C LEU A 8 9.39 -9.19 6.61
N MET A 9 9.31 -10.34 5.94
CA MET A 9 8.70 -11.54 6.52
C MET A 9 9.47 -12.02 7.76
N THR A 10 10.80 -11.93 7.72
CA THR A 10 11.66 -12.24 8.87
C THR A 10 11.38 -11.31 10.04
N GLU A 11 11.32 -9.99 9.80
CA GLU A 11 11.04 -9.00 10.84
C GLU A 11 9.61 -9.14 11.39
N LEU A 12 8.64 -9.52 10.55
CA LEU A 12 7.27 -9.78 10.96
C LEU A 12 7.14 -10.95 11.94
N ASP A 13 7.93 -12.01 11.74
CA ASP A 13 7.90 -13.19 12.61
C ASP A 13 8.50 -12.91 14.00
N ALA A 14 9.36 -11.90 14.11
CA ALA A 14 9.96 -11.45 15.37
C ALA A 14 9.15 -10.34 16.06
N ALA A 15 8.24 -9.65 15.34
CA ALA A 15 7.57 -8.46 15.83
C ALA A 15 6.36 -8.78 16.74
N PRO A 16 6.21 -8.09 17.89
CA PRO A 16 4.97 -8.13 18.66
C PRO A 16 3.85 -7.38 17.93
N GLY A 17 2.58 -7.74 18.22
CA GLY A 17 1.42 -6.99 17.72
C GLY A 17 1.44 -5.52 18.18
N GLY A 18 1.04 -4.60 17.30
CA GLY A 18 1.10 -3.16 17.54
C GLY A 18 2.43 -2.49 17.19
N ALA A 19 3.44 -3.25 16.74
CA ALA A 19 4.74 -2.71 16.36
C ALA A 19 4.75 -2.05 14.96
N SER A 20 5.73 -1.19 14.73
CA SER A 20 6.11 -0.79 13.36
C SER A 20 7.26 -1.69 12.90
N VAL A 21 7.01 -2.45 11.83
CA VAL A 21 7.99 -3.37 11.24
C VAL A 21 8.64 -2.68 10.06
N VAL A 22 9.96 -2.70 9.99
CA VAL A 22 10.72 -2.00 8.96
C VAL A 22 11.69 -2.97 8.30
N ALA A 23 11.72 -2.97 6.97
CA ALA A 23 12.71 -3.69 6.18
C ALA A 23 13.33 -2.73 5.16
N SER A 24 14.62 -2.91 4.87
CA SER A 24 15.33 -2.11 3.88
C SER A 24 16.20 -2.98 2.99
N ASP A 25 16.31 -2.58 1.72
CA ASP A 25 17.17 -3.21 0.72
C ASP A 25 17.40 -2.25 -0.45
N GLY A 26 18.65 -2.06 -0.89
CA GLY A 26 18.95 -1.38 -2.15
C GLY A 26 18.29 -0.01 -2.39
N GLY A 27 18.20 0.83 -1.34
CA GLY A 27 17.56 2.16 -1.39
C GLY A 27 16.04 2.16 -1.22
N ASP A 28 15.45 0.99 -1.01
CA ASP A 28 14.06 0.82 -0.62
C ASP A 28 13.95 0.67 0.90
N ARG A 29 12.96 1.33 1.49
CA ARG A 29 12.56 1.17 2.88
C ARG A 29 11.08 0.90 2.96
N LEU A 30 10.74 -0.31 3.39
CA LEU A 30 9.38 -0.72 3.64
C LEU A 30 9.04 -0.56 5.12
N THR A 31 7.89 0.05 5.41
CA THR A 31 7.34 0.18 6.76
C THR A 31 5.94 -0.44 6.78
N LEU A 32 5.69 -1.31 7.75
CA LEU A 32 4.37 -1.89 8.03
C LEU A 32 3.95 -1.50 9.45
N GLY A 33 2.81 -0.83 9.58
CA GLY A 33 2.17 -0.62 10.89
C GLY A 33 1.41 -1.89 11.28
N LEU A 34 2.08 -2.82 11.98
CA LEU A 34 1.53 -4.14 12.31
C LEU A 34 0.52 -4.04 13.45
N SER A 35 -0.71 -4.50 13.20
CA SER A 35 -1.73 -4.64 14.24
C SER A 35 -1.68 -6.04 14.85
N SER A 36 -1.68 -7.07 14.00
CA SER A 36 -1.47 -8.47 14.42
C SER A 36 -0.91 -9.33 13.29
N ALA A 37 -0.14 -10.36 13.65
CA ALA A 37 0.40 -11.34 12.72
C ALA A 37 -0.02 -12.75 13.17
N GLY A 38 -0.59 -13.51 12.24
CA GLY A 38 -0.88 -14.93 12.39
C GLY A 38 -0.12 -15.78 11.36
N PRO A 39 -0.29 -17.11 11.41
CA PRO A 39 0.37 -18.02 10.47
C PRO A 39 -0.13 -17.87 9.03
N LEU A 40 -1.38 -17.40 8.83
CA LEU A 40 -1.99 -17.25 7.51
C LEU A 40 -2.28 -15.80 7.13
N ALA A 41 -2.66 -14.98 8.09
CA ALA A 41 -3.13 -13.60 7.87
C ALA A 41 -2.35 -12.59 8.70
N ILE A 42 -2.27 -11.38 8.18
CA ILE A 42 -1.66 -10.21 8.81
C ILE A 42 -2.69 -9.08 8.77
N ALA A 43 -2.86 -8.41 9.91
CA ALA A 43 -3.60 -7.17 10.02
C ALA A 43 -2.63 -5.99 10.18
N PHE A 44 -2.80 -4.95 9.38
CA PHE A 44 -1.94 -3.77 9.40
C PHE A 44 -2.71 -2.46 9.16
N THR A 45 -2.21 -1.37 9.73
CA THR A 45 -2.77 -0.01 9.57
C THR A 45 -2.25 0.69 8.32
N GLU A 46 -1.00 0.44 7.95
CA GLU A 46 -0.36 1.01 6.76
C GLU A 46 0.74 0.09 6.24
N LEU A 47 0.83 -0.03 4.91
CA LEU A 47 1.99 -0.54 4.19
C LEU A 47 2.59 0.61 3.39
N ARG A 48 3.84 0.99 3.67
CA ARG A 48 4.52 2.10 2.99
C ARG A 48 5.86 1.65 2.42
N LEU A 49 6.11 1.98 1.16
CA LEU A 49 7.42 1.93 0.54
C LEU A 49 7.95 3.35 0.36
N GLU A 50 9.14 3.62 0.86
CA GLU A 50 9.95 4.77 0.48
C GLU A 50 11.10 4.29 -0.41
N THR A 51 11.34 4.98 -1.53
CA THR A 51 12.33 4.60 -2.53
C THR A 51 12.95 5.81 -3.21
N ASP A 52 14.28 5.82 -3.29
CA ASP A 52 15.02 6.90 -3.98
C ASP A 52 14.71 6.96 -5.48
N ARG A 53 14.16 5.88 -6.05
CA ARG A 53 13.85 5.78 -7.50
C ARG A 53 12.78 6.76 -7.94
N LEU A 54 11.95 7.25 -7.02
CA LEU A 54 10.92 8.26 -7.29
C LEU A 54 11.20 9.60 -6.59
N ALA A 55 12.37 9.78 -5.97
CA ALA A 55 12.69 10.99 -5.21
C ALA A 55 12.64 12.27 -6.06
N GLY A 56 13.15 12.21 -7.29
CA GLY A 56 13.14 13.32 -8.26
C GLY A 56 12.24 13.06 -9.48
N ALA A 57 11.31 12.12 -9.38
CA ALA A 57 10.49 11.73 -10.52
C ALA A 57 9.46 12.83 -10.88
N PRO A 58 9.26 13.14 -12.18
CA PRO A 58 8.21 14.07 -12.59
C PRO A 58 6.81 13.46 -12.37
N VAL A 59 5.77 14.30 -12.32
CA VAL A 59 4.39 13.85 -12.03
C VAL A 59 3.88 12.82 -13.03
N GLU A 60 4.33 12.87 -14.28
CA GLU A 60 4.01 11.90 -15.33
C GLU A 60 4.53 10.50 -14.98
N ARG A 61 5.72 10.43 -14.36
CA ARG A 61 6.29 9.16 -13.87
C ARG A 61 5.48 8.63 -12.69
N VAL A 62 5.09 9.49 -11.76
CA VAL A 62 4.22 9.12 -10.62
C VAL A 62 2.87 8.59 -11.11
N ARG A 63 2.30 9.22 -12.14
CA ARG A 63 1.08 8.75 -12.80
C ARG A 63 1.27 7.38 -13.45
N ALA A 64 2.34 7.17 -14.20
CA ALA A 64 2.64 5.87 -14.82
C ALA A 64 2.80 4.77 -13.76
N VAL A 65 3.40 5.07 -12.61
CA VAL A 65 3.49 4.14 -11.46
C VAL A 65 2.10 3.77 -10.94
N ALA A 66 1.20 4.74 -10.77
CA ALA A 66 -0.18 4.50 -10.35
C ALA A 66 -0.97 3.66 -11.37
N GLU A 67 -0.81 3.92 -12.66
CA GLU A 67 -1.45 3.14 -13.74
C GLU A 67 -0.94 1.69 -13.71
N ARG A 68 0.38 1.47 -13.60
CA ARG A 68 0.95 0.12 -13.44
C ARG A 68 0.49 -0.60 -12.18
N LEU A 69 0.27 0.12 -11.07
CA LEU A 69 -0.29 -0.48 -9.84
C LEU A 69 -1.72 -0.96 -10.05
N THR A 70 -2.53 -0.22 -10.81
CA THR A 70 -3.91 -0.61 -11.16
C THR A 70 -3.92 -1.93 -11.93
N GLU A 71 -2.97 -2.12 -12.86
CA GLU A 71 -2.86 -3.34 -13.66
C GLU A 71 -2.32 -4.55 -12.88
N ARG A 72 -1.46 -4.31 -11.89
CA ARG A 72 -0.76 -5.38 -11.14
C ARG A 72 -1.50 -5.82 -9.90
N VAL A 73 -2.11 -4.90 -9.16
CA VAL A 73 -2.79 -5.16 -7.89
C VAL A 73 -4.25 -5.57 -8.16
N THR A 74 -4.42 -6.71 -8.83
CA THR A 74 -5.72 -7.27 -9.23
C THR A 74 -6.21 -8.39 -8.31
N TYR A 75 -5.42 -8.74 -7.30
CA TYR A 75 -5.69 -9.83 -6.34
C TYR A 75 -6.26 -9.33 -5.01
N LEU A 76 -6.43 -8.02 -4.82
CA LEU A 76 -7.29 -7.51 -3.76
C LEU A 76 -8.75 -7.79 -4.14
N LEU A 77 -9.60 -8.04 -3.14
CA LEU A 77 -11.04 -8.25 -3.37
C LEU A 77 -11.73 -7.03 -4.02
N GLU A 78 -11.08 -5.88 -3.94
CA GLU A 78 -11.57 -4.61 -4.44
C GLU A 78 -10.53 -4.04 -5.42
N PRO A 79 -10.84 -3.91 -6.73
CA PRO A 79 -9.89 -3.37 -7.71
C PRO A 79 -9.58 -1.90 -7.40
N LEU A 80 -8.33 -1.50 -7.57
CA LEU A 80 -7.88 -0.12 -7.36
C LEU A 80 -7.89 0.65 -8.67
N THR A 81 -8.44 1.88 -8.65
CA THR A 81 -8.40 2.79 -9.81
C THR A 81 -7.97 4.19 -9.38
N PRO A 82 -7.23 4.94 -10.22
CA PRO A 82 -6.93 6.35 -9.95
C PRO A 82 -8.23 7.16 -9.85
N ILE A 83 -8.35 7.98 -8.80
CA ILE A 83 -9.50 8.87 -8.58
C ILE A 83 -9.12 10.36 -8.60
N GLU A 84 -7.86 10.67 -8.31
CA GLU A 84 -7.37 12.05 -8.25
C GLU A 84 -5.89 12.11 -8.64
N ILE A 85 -5.54 13.17 -9.37
CA ILE A 85 -4.16 13.55 -9.68
C ILE A 85 -4.02 15.00 -9.27
N ASP A 86 -3.35 15.22 -8.14
CA ASP A 86 -2.97 16.55 -7.71
C ASP A 86 -1.61 16.87 -8.32
N ARG A 87 -1.58 17.85 -9.23
CA ARG A 87 -0.34 18.27 -9.92
C ARG A 87 0.52 19.19 -9.06
N ASP A 88 -0.09 19.92 -8.13
CA ASP A 88 0.60 20.88 -7.28
C ASP A 88 1.31 20.15 -6.14
N LEU A 89 0.65 19.16 -5.55
CA LEU A 89 1.25 18.26 -4.55
C LEU A 89 1.97 17.06 -5.17
N ALA A 90 1.81 16.87 -6.48
CA ALA A 90 2.36 15.77 -7.27
C ALA A 90 2.08 14.40 -6.63
N VAL A 91 0.79 14.19 -6.34
CA VAL A 91 0.24 12.96 -5.75
C VAL A 91 -0.82 12.37 -6.65
N VAL A 92 -0.76 11.05 -6.83
CA VAL A 92 -1.83 10.28 -7.45
C VAL A 92 -2.49 9.40 -6.39
N GLN A 93 -3.80 9.53 -6.26
CA GLN A 93 -4.61 8.75 -5.34
C GLN A 93 -5.38 7.68 -6.11
N LEU A 94 -5.24 6.44 -5.69
CA LEU A 94 -6.05 5.31 -6.13
C LEU A 94 -6.99 4.90 -5.00
N ARG A 95 -8.16 4.38 -5.37
CA ARG A 95 -9.14 3.85 -4.44
C ARG A 95 -9.83 2.62 -5.01
N SER A 96 -10.33 1.76 -4.13
CA SER A 96 -11.27 0.70 -4.48
C SER A 96 -12.42 1.23 -5.34
N THR A 97 -12.68 0.64 -6.50
CA THR A 97 -13.79 1.03 -7.40
C THR A 97 -15.13 0.43 -6.95
N THR A 98 -15.09 -0.78 -6.38
CA THR A 98 -16.25 -1.47 -5.79
C THR A 98 -15.94 -1.73 -4.31
N PRO A 99 -16.05 -0.71 -3.45
CA PRO A 99 -15.72 -0.86 -2.04
C PRO A 99 -16.64 -1.88 -1.37
N GLN A 100 -16.15 -2.55 -0.34
CA GLN A 100 -16.99 -3.43 0.46
C GLN A 100 -18.07 -2.58 1.14
N GLN A 101 -19.34 -2.91 0.91
CA GLN A 101 -20.47 -2.19 1.48
C GLN A 101 -21.20 -3.06 2.50
N ASP A 102 -21.60 -2.43 3.60
CA ASP A 102 -22.65 -2.91 4.48
C ASP A 102 -23.80 -1.88 4.52
N ASN A 103 -24.82 -2.10 5.36
CA ASN A 103 -26.00 -1.23 5.40
C ASN A 103 -25.68 0.22 5.86
N GLU A 104 -24.58 0.43 6.58
CA GLU A 104 -24.29 1.70 7.27
C GLU A 104 -22.93 2.33 6.88
N SER A 105 -22.05 1.57 6.24
CA SER A 105 -20.68 1.97 5.92
C SER A 105 -20.15 1.36 4.62
N SER A 106 -19.13 2.02 4.06
CA SER A 106 -18.28 1.44 3.02
C SER A 106 -16.85 1.34 3.50
N ALA A 107 -16.19 0.21 3.25
CA ALA A 107 -14.78 0.01 3.48
C ALA A 107 -14.04 -0.04 2.14
N TYR A 108 -12.88 0.63 2.06
CA TYR A 108 -12.09 0.67 0.85
C TYR A 108 -10.60 0.75 1.13
N TYR A 109 -9.82 0.24 0.18
CA TYR A 109 -8.40 0.50 0.09
C TYR A 109 -8.14 1.86 -0.57
N GLU A 110 -7.12 2.53 -0.09
CA GLU A 110 -6.59 3.76 -0.66
C GLU A 110 -5.08 3.63 -0.80
N LEU A 111 -4.59 3.89 -2.01
CA LEU A 111 -3.17 3.90 -2.32
C LEU A 111 -2.78 5.31 -2.75
N LEU A 112 -1.73 5.85 -2.14
CA LEU A 112 -1.13 7.12 -2.55
C LEU A 112 0.24 6.86 -3.17
N VAL A 113 0.47 7.44 -4.34
CA VAL A 113 1.78 7.51 -4.98
C VAL A 113 2.18 8.98 -5.01
N LYS A 114 3.32 9.32 -4.39
CA LYS A 114 3.78 10.70 -4.26
C LYS A 114 5.14 10.88 -4.92
N THR A 115 5.39 12.05 -5.50
CA THR A 115 6.77 12.50 -5.74
C THR A 115 7.55 12.51 -4.43
N GLY A 116 8.87 12.30 -4.50
CA GLY A 116 9.70 12.18 -3.29
C GLY A 116 9.85 10.75 -2.79
N GLY A 117 9.36 9.74 -3.52
CA GLY A 117 9.71 8.35 -3.25
C GLY A 117 8.66 7.51 -2.54
N SER A 118 7.44 7.99 -2.29
CA SER A 118 6.51 7.31 -1.37
C SER A 118 5.33 6.63 -2.07
N LEU A 119 5.14 5.35 -1.79
CA LEU A 119 3.93 4.58 -2.07
C LEU A 119 3.31 4.11 -0.75
N SER A 120 2.04 4.40 -0.47
CA SER A 120 1.38 3.97 0.77
C SER A 120 0.00 3.40 0.54
N LEU A 121 -0.29 2.22 1.11
CA LEU A 121 -1.61 1.60 1.13
C LEU A 121 -2.18 1.62 2.55
N ARG A 122 -3.44 2.05 2.65
CA ARG A 122 -4.25 2.00 3.87
C ARG A 122 -5.65 1.49 3.54
N ARG A 123 -6.38 1.08 4.58
CA ARG A 123 -7.81 0.80 4.49
C ARG A 123 -8.59 1.80 5.31
N TYR A 124 -9.73 2.24 4.79
CA TYR A 124 -10.62 3.19 5.45
C TYR A 124 -12.02 2.61 5.55
N ARG A 125 -12.74 2.98 6.61
CA ARG A 125 -14.20 2.88 6.70
C ARG A 125 -14.79 4.28 6.55
N LYS A 126 -15.87 4.40 5.78
CA LYS A 126 -16.66 5.61 5.61
C LYS A 126 -18.10 5.31 6.04
N PRO A 127 -18.45 5.57 7.32
CA PRO A 127 -19.83 5.57 7.75
C PRO A 127 -20.65 6.67 7.06
N ARG A 128 -21.95 6.48 6.94
CA ARG A 128 -22.87 7.52 6.42
C ARG A 128 -22.86 8.76 7.32
N GLY A 129 -22.73 9.93 6.71
CA GLY A 129 -22.80 11.22 7.42
C GLY A 129 -21.58 11.59 8.30
N VAL A 130 -20.59 10.72 8.43
CA VAL A 130 -19.39 10.94 9.27
C VAL A 130 -18.13 10.95 8.40
N LEU A 131 -17.04 11.57 8.87
CA LEU A 131 -15.72 11.46 8.23
C LEU A 131 -15.25 10.00 8.16
N ARG A 132 -14.38 9.72 7.19
CA ARG A 132 -13.74 8.40 7.09
C ARG A 132 -12.76 8.21 8.24
N GLU A 133 -12.59 6.97 8.67
CA GLU A 133 -11.61 6.57 9.68
C GLU A 133 -10.70 5.45 9.13
N PRO A 134 -9.41 5.41 9.50
CA PRO A 134 -8.54 4.31 9.16
C PRO A 134 -8.98 3.04 9.91
N ILE A 135 -8.93 1.90 9.23
CA ILE A 135 -9.16 0.58 9.80
C ILE A 135 -8.03 -0.37 9.38
N ASP A 136 -7.90 -1.49 10.07
CA ASP A 136 -6.92 -2.51 9.66
C ASP A 136 -7.27 -3.10 8.28
N ALA A 137 -6.25 -3.17 7.43
CA ALA A 137 -6.22 -4.06 6.29
C ALA A 137 -5.87 -5.47 6.77
N THR A 138 -6.69 -6.47 6.45
CA THR A 138 -6.38 -7.87 6.71
C THR A 138 -6.14 -8.60 5.40
N VAL A 139 -4.94 -9.14 5.23
CA VAL A 139 -4.53 -9.86 4.02
C VAL A 139 -3.82 -11.15 4.40
N THR A 140 -3.72 -12.09 3.46
CA THR A 140 -2.85 -13.25 3.67
C THR A 140 -1.37 -12.85 3.59
N ARG A 141 -0.49 -13.65 4.19
CA ARG A 141 0.97 -13.45 4.06
C ARG A 141 1.42 -13.43 2.60
N GLU A 142 0.83 -14.29 1.77
CA GLU A 142 1.11 -14.33 0.33
C GLU A 142 0.72 -13.01 -0.35
N VAL A 143 -0.47 -12.48 -0.05
CA VAL A 143 -0.93 -11.19 -0.60
C VAL A 143 -0.03 -10.05 -0.15
N LEU A 144 0.43 -10.04 1.11
CA LEU A 144 1.39 -9.05 1.57
C LEU A 144 2.71 -9.12 0.79
N GLY A 145 3.25 -10.32 0.58
CA GLY A 145 4.48 -10.52 -0.21
C GLY A 145 4.31 -10.04 -1.66
N ARG A 146 3.15 -10.32 -2.27
CA ARG A 146 2.81 -9.81 -3.61
C ARG A 146 2.71 -8.28 -3.66
N LEU A 147 2.05 -7.65 -2.69
CA LEU A 147 1.94 -6.18 -2.60
C LEU A 147 3.31 -5.53 -2.55
N VAL A 148 4.22 -6.05 -1.72
CA VAL A 148 5.59 -5.55 -1.61
C VAL A 148 6.34 -5.73 -2.92
N GLY A 149 6.24 -6.90 -3.53
CA GLY A 149 6.85 -7.19 -4.83
C GLY A 149 6.38 -6.23 -5.92
N ASP A 150 5.08 -5.96 -5.97
CA ASP A 150 4.50 -5.04 -6.94
C ASP A 150 4.91 -3.59 -6.69
N PHE A 151 4.93 -3.13 -5.43
CA PHE A 151 5.39 -1.77 -5.07
C PHE A 151 6.82 -1.53 -5.55
N VAL A 152 7.71 -2.49 -5.28
CA VAL A 152 9.10 -2.42 -5.75
C VAL A 152 9.16 -2.47 -7.27
N ALA A 153 8.42 -3.38 -7.92
CA ALA A 153 8.44 -3.54 -9.37
C ALA A 153 7.97 -2.28 -10.13
N VAL A 154 6.91 -1.61 -9.64
CA VAL A 154 6.40 -0.40 -10.28
C VAL A 154 7.31 0.81 -10.06
N SER A 155 8.07 0.84 -8.96
CA SER A 155 8.99 1.95 -8.68
C SER A 155 10.21 2.00 -9.60
N ARG A 156 10.55 0.88 -10.25
CA ARG A 156 11.72 0.79 -11.11
C ARG A 156 11.55 1.63 -12.39
N PRO A 157 12.63 2.29 -12.88
CA PRO A 157 12.68 2.84 -14.23
C PRO A 157 12.33 1.75 -15.26
N GLU A 158 11.74 2.15 -16.39
CA GLU A 158 11.56 1.23 -17.52
C GLU A 158 12.88 1.07 -18.27
#